data_AF-A0A969HRF7-F1
#
_entry.id   AF-A0A969HRF7-F1
#
_cell.length_a   1.000
_cell.length_b   1.000
_cell.length_c   1.000
_cell.angle_alpha   90.00
_cell.angle_beta   90.00
_cell.angle_gamma   90.00
#
_symmetry.space_group_name_H-M   'P 1'
#
loop_
_entity.id
_entity.type
_entity.pdbx_description
1 polymer ?
#
loop_
_entity_poly.entity_id
_entity_poly.type
_entity_poly.pdbx_seq_one_letter_code
_entity_poly.pdbx_strand_id
1 'polypeptide(L)'
;RFPVHQIGRQVIIKHPIEDIILNFDEGMIDSRAKLYGKQFLEVEIRLNSDRNTLLDNRTIQEIVVCPGTDSPRSAYYNTKNCSPSSISLNNYLRTKIYELDEWATIEITIRHKTNEYNGEGFSKRMDIILRTNLNFDLDVSFPAGLVIKRAGEEGFGQLGGISMAVIAQFGFYHPEKINKLRPYKIGAGFLALNAFNFSENNQNRDVGLVVLGSLYPIQAIRKTKTFFPDFMWGVASFFPKVSGFMCWGRGFG
;
A
#
# COMPACT_ATOMS: atom_id res chain seq x y z
N ARG A 1 20.27 -5.33 5.39
CA ARG A 1 20.59 -5.01 6.81
C ARG A 1 20.99 -3.55 6.87
N PHE A 2 20.29 -2.71 7.64
CA PHE A 2 20.57 -1.28 7.74
C PHE A 2 21.02 -0.95 9.17
N PRO A 3 22.23 -0.40 9.39
CA PRO A 3 22.67 -0.02 10.73
C PRO A 3 21.90 1.22 11.20
N VAL A 4 21.21 1.11 12.33
CA VAL A 4 20.32 2.18 12.86
C VAL A 4 21.05 3.52 13.05
N HIS A 5 22.34 3.50 13.41
CA HIS A 5 23.14 4.72 13.57
C HIS A 5 23.40 5.47 12.25
N GLN A 6 23.36 4.77 11.10
CA GLN A 6 23.58 5.35 9.76
C GLN A 6 22.27 5.85 9.14
N ILE A 7 21.12 5.43 9.69
CA ILE A 7 19.81 5.86 9.23
C ILE A 7 19.47 7.20 9.90
N GLY A 8 19.90 8.28 9.26
CA GLY A 8 19.48 9.65 9.60
C GLY A 8 18.31 10.16 8.75
N ARG A 9 17.80 9.33 7.82
CA ARG A 9 16.80 9.70 6.81
C ARG A 9 15.80 8.56 6.60
N GLN A 10 14.64 8.90 6.03
CA GLN A 10 13.60 7.94 5.63
C GLN A 10 14.16 6.92 4.64
N VAL A 11 13.87 5.63 4.87
CA VAL A 11 14.22 4.54 3.98
C VAL A 11 13.00 4.20 3.12
N ILE A 12 13.14 4.29 1.80
CA ILE A 12 12.07 3.94 0.86
C ILE A 12 12.31 2.53 0.33
N ILE A 13 11.36 1.64 0.55
CA ILE A 13 11.42 0.25 0.08
C ILE A 13 10.40 0.05 -1.03
N LYS A 14 10.81 -0.55 -2.16
CA LYS A 14 9.96 -0.68 -3.36
C LYS A 14 9.26 -2.04 -3.49
N HIS A 15 9.44 -2.91 -2.52
CA HIS A 15 9.04 -4.32 -2.57
C HIS A 15 8.22 -4.63 -1.31
N PRO A 16 7.30 -5.60 -1.35
CA PRO A 16 6.60 -6.03 -0.16
C PRO A 16 7.61 -6.46 0.90
N ILE A 17 7.37 -6.05 2.15
CA ILE A 17 8.17 -6.45 3.30
C ILE A 17 7.38 -7.49 4.05
N GLU A 18 7.91 -8.70 4.16
CA GLU A 18 7.27 -9.76 4.94
C GLU A 18 7.34 -9.46 6.44
N ASP A 19 8.53 -9.11 6.92
CA ASP A 19 8.79 -8.78 8.31
C ASP A 19 10.00 -7.86 8.45
N ILE A 20 10.09 -7.19 9.60
CA ILE A 20 11.26 -6.43 10.02
C ILE A 20 11.84 -7.12 11.25
N ILE A 21 13.12 -7.47 11.16
CA ILE A 21 13.85 -8.11 12.25
C ILE A 21 14.87 -7.12 12.79
N LEU A 22 14.73 -6.78 14.07
CA LEU A 22 15.71 -6.02 14.82
C LEU A 22 16.77 -6.97 15.35
N ASN A 23 18.00 -6.81 14.87
CA ASN A 23 19.16 -7.58 15.33
C ASN A 23 20.08 -6.72 16.18
N PHE A 24 20.39 -7.20 17.37
CA PHE A 24 21.32 -6.56 18.29
C PHE A 24 22.70 -7.20 18.15
N ASP A 25 23.72 -6.36 18.07
CA ASP A 25 25.11 -6.80 17.97
C ASP A 25 25.75 -6.80 19.36
N GLU A 26 25.77 -7.97 19.99
CA GLU A 26 26.28 -8.17 21.35
C GLU A 26 27.79 -7.93 21.46
N GLY A 27 28.54 -8.10 20.37
CA GLY A 27 30.00 -7.90 20.34
C GLY A 27 30.42 -6.43 20.41
N MET A 28 29.48 -5.51 20.20
CA MET A 28 29.71 -4.06 20.33
C MET A 28 29.68 -3.58 21.79
N ILE A 29 29.11 -4.39 22.69
CA ILE A 29 28.97 -4.10 24.12
C ILE A 29 30.29 -4.44 24.83
N ASP A 30 30.71 -3.59 25.76
CA ASP A 30 32.01 -3.61 26.45
C ASP A 30 33.23 -3.47 25.52
N SER A 31 33.02 -2.93 24.31
CA SER A 31 34.13 -2.56 23.43
C SER A 31 34.93 -1.39 24.03
N ARG A 32 36.24 -1.30 23.73
CA ARG A 32 37.28 -0.46 24.38
C ARG A 32 36.93 1.03 24.66
N ALA A 33 35.83 1.56 24.15
CA ALA A 33 35.39 2.92 24.41
C ALA A 33 33.87 3.15 24.54
N LYS A 34 32.99 2.15 24.37
CA LYS A 34 31.54 2.37 24.28
C LYS A 34 30.69 1.23 24.83
N LEU A 35 29.54 1.59 25.40
CA LEU A 35 28.43 0.72 25.85
C LEU A 35 28.86 -0.33 26.87
N TYR A 36 29.00 0.07 28.14
CA TYR A 36 29.40 -0.85 29.21
C TYR A 36 28.21 -1.56 29.86
N GLY A 37 28.34 -2.86 30.07
CA GLY A 37 27.33 -3.69 30.73
C GLY A 37 26.06 -3.93 29.92
N LYS A 38 25.05 -4.50 30.58
CA LYS A 38 23.76 -4.81 29.96
C LYS A 38 23.09 -3.55 29.42
N GLN A 39 22.51 -3.66 28.24
CA GLN A 39 21.78 -2.57 27.60
C GLN A 39 20.28 -2.78 27.77
N PHE A 40 19.60 -1.85 28.44
CA PHE A 40 18.15 -1.85 28.65
C PHE A 40 17.50 -0.90 27.65
N LEU A 41 16.79 -1.47 26.69
CA LEU A 41 16.20 -0.78 25.57
C LEU A 41 14.67 -0.92 25.60
N GLU A 42 14.02 0.12 25.11
CA GLU A 42 12.64 0.10 24.67
C GLU A 42 12.57 0.37 23.17
N VAL A 43 11.64 -0.30 22.50
CA VAL A 43 11.37 -0.09 21.09
C VAL A 43 9.90 0.24 20.89
N GLU A 44 9.64 1.45 20.42
CA GLU A 44 8.32 1.93 20.03
C GLU A 44 8.15 1.77 18.51
N ILE A 45 7.07 1.15 18.08
CA ILE A 45 6.74 0.86 16.68
C ILE A 45 5.39 1.47 16.39
N ARG A 46 5.36 2.38 15.44
CA ARG A 46 4.15 3.06 15.00
C ARG A 46 3.92 2.81 13.52
N LEU A 47 2.77 2.24 13.19
CA LEU A 47 2.33 1.99 11.82
C LEU A 47 1.32 3.07 11.44
N ASN A 48 1.59 3.81 10.37
CA ASN A 48 0.67 4.79 9.81
C ASN A 48 0.30 4.38 8.37
N SER A 49 -0.97 4.58 8.00
CA SER A 49 -1.45 4.39 6.64
C SER A 49 -0.93 5.49 5.69
N ASP A 50 -1.22 5.35 4.40
CA ASP A 50 -0.90 6.28 3.32
C ASP A 50 -1.45 7.72 3.55
N ARG A 51 -2.55 7.81 4.32
CA ARG A 51 -3.22 9.05 4.76
C ARG A 51 -2.74 9.56 6.11
N ASN A 52 -1.65 9.00 6.65
CA ASN A 52 -1.11 9.34 7.96
C ASN A 52 -2.07 9.04 9.13
N THR A 53 -2.99 8.08 8.95
CA THR A 53 -3.84 7.58 10.04
C THR A 53 -3.12 6.48 10.79
N LEU A 54 -3.18 6.48 12.11
CA LEU A 54 -2.55 5.46 12.94
C LEU A 54 -3.25 4.11 12.75
N LEU A 55 -2.52 3.10 12.29
CA LEU A 55 -2.99 1.72 12.13
C LEU A 55 -2.70 0.89 13.39
N ASP A 56 -1.48 0.99 13.91
CA ASP A 56 -1.05 0.29 15.11
C ASP A 56 0.05 1.06 15.84
N ASN A 57 0.11 0.89 17.16
CA ASN A 57 1.19 1.42 17.99
C ASN A 57 1.52 0.42 19.09
N ARG A 58 2.80 0.01 19.18
CA ARG A 58 3.27 -0.95 20.16
C ARG A 58 4.62 -0.55 20.71
N THR A 59 4.77 -0.70 22.02
CA THR A 59 6.04 -0.50 22.72
C THR A 59 6.50 -1.83 23.30
N ILE A 60 7.71 -2.24 22.94
CA ILE A 60 8.42 -3.40 23.52
C ILE A 60 9.31 -2.85 24.63
N GLN A 61 8.92 -3.05 25.89
CA GLN A 61 9.54 -2.37 27.05
C GLN A 61 10.70 -3.13 27.71
N GLU A 62 10.85 -4.43 27.44
CA GLU A 62 11.78 -5.31 28.17
C GLU A 62 12.83 -5.92 27.22
N ILE A 63 13.55 -5.07 26.50
CA ILE A 63 14.67 -5.53 25.66
C ILE A 63 15.96 -5.37 26.45
N VAL A 64 16.52 -6.49 26.90
CA VAL A 64 17.79 -6.56 27.63
C VAL A 64 18.83 -7.22 26.74
N VAL A 65 19.72 -6.42 26.17
CA VAL A 65 20.83 -6.93 25.34
C VAL A 65 22.04 -7.14 26.23
N CYS A 66 22.55 -8.35 26.24
CA CYS A 66 23.70 -8.73 27.05
C CYS A 66 24.99 -8.74 26.21
N PRO A 67 26.15 -8.51 26.85
CA PRO A 67 27.42 -8.61 26.15
C PRO A 67 27.66 -10.03 25.64
N GLY A 68 28.24 -10.13 24.44
CA GLY A 68 28.58 -11.41 23.83
C GLY A 68 29.79 -12.07 24.51
N THR A 69 30.15 -13.28 24.06
CA THR A 69 31.31 -14.02 24.56
C THR A 69 32.63 -13.27 24.44
N ASP A 70 32.72 -12.39 23.45
CA ASP A 70 33.91 -11.59 23.13
C ASP A 70 34.14 -10.44 24.12
N SER A 71 33.17 -10.14 24.99
CA SER A 71 33.36 -9.18 26.07
C SER A 71 34.40 -9.71 27.08
N PRO A 72 35.41 -8.91 27.49
CA PRO A 72 36.36 -9.28 28.55
C PRO A 72 35.69 -9.61 29.89
N ARG A 73 34.42 -9.20 30.07
CA ARG A 73 33.64 -9.39 31.28
C ARG A 73 32.49 -10.38 31.11
N SER A 74 32.41 -11.10 29.98
CA SER A 74 31.32 -12.02 29.64
C SER A 74 31.01 -13.02 30.75
N ALA A 75 32.04 -13.58 31.41
CA ALA A 75 31.89 -14.55 32.50
C ALA A 75 31.18 -14.00 33.76
N TYR A 76 31.12 -12.68 33.94
CA TYR A 76 30.51 -12.03 35.10
C TYR A 76 29.05 -11.60 34.86
N TYR A 77 28.54 -11.71 33.63
CA TYR A 77 27.17 -11.36 33.32
C TYR A 77 26.23 -12.57 33.45
N ASN A 78 25.18 -12.40 34.26
CA ASN A 78 24.10 -13.39 34.32
C ASN A 78 23.25 -13.29 33.04
N THR A 79 23.23 -14.36 32.23
CA THR A 79 22.52 -14.40 30.95
C THR A 79 21.03 -14.77 31.03
N LYS A 80 20.53 -15.16 32.21
CA LYS A 80 19.16 -15.70 32.39
C LYS A 80 18.04 -14.73 31.99
N ASN A 81 18.28 -13.43 32.05
CA ASN A 81 17.27 -12.40 31.76
C ASN A 81 17.59 -11.62 30.48
N CYS A 82 18.42 -12.17 29.60
CA CYS A 82 18.74 -11.52 28.32
C CYS A 82 17.65 -11.82 27.29
N SER A 83 17.26 -10.79 26.54
CA SER A 83 16.36 -10.94 25.41
C SER A 83 17.05 -11.66 24.26
N PRO A 84 16.30 -12.31 23.35
CA PRO A 84 16.87 -12.88 22.14
C PRO A 84 17.58 -11.81 21.31
N SER A 85 18.65 -12.21 20.62
CA SER A 85 19.49 -11.33 19.79
C SER A 85 18.75 -10.75 18.58
N SER A 86 17.64 -11.39 18.18
CA SER A 86 16.77 -10.96 17.08
C SER A 86 15.32 -10.86 17.52
N ILE A 87 14.66 -9.76 17.20
CA ILE A 87 13.25 -9.50 17.49
C ILE A 87 12.50 -9.25 16.19
N SER A 88 11.55 -10.13 15.86
CA SER A 88 10.58 -9.94 14.77
C SER A 88 9.50 -8.96 15.20
N LEU A 89 9.25 -7.92 14.42
CA LEU A 89 8.22 -6.93 14.74
C LEU A 89 6.81 -7.49 14.58
N ASN A 90 6.59 -8.37 13.59
CA ASN A 90 5.30 -9.01 13.37
C ASN A 90 4.78 -9.79 14.59
N ASN A 91 5.67 -10.29 15.47
CA ASN A 91 5.25 -11.00 16.68
C ASN A 91 4.55 -10.09 17.70
N TYR A 92 4.80 -8.78 17.66
CA TYR A 92 4.27 -7.81 18.63
C TYR A 92 3.14 -6.96 18.06
N LEU A 93 3.12 -6.77 16.74
CA LEU A 93 2.13 -5.97 16.04
C LEU A 93 0.82 -6.75 15.84
N ARG A 94 -0.31 -6.07 16.00
CA ARG A 94 -1.63 -6.59 15.66
C ARG A 94 -1.80 -6.60 14.15
N THR A 95 -1.52 -5.47 13.51
CA THR A 95 -1.49 -5.35 12.04
C THR A 95 -0.13 -5.79 11.54
N LYS A 96 -0.08 -6.84 10.72
CA LYS A 96 1.20 -7.39 10.26
C LYS A 96 1.81 -6.51 9.17
N ILE A 97 3.14 -6.48 9.10
CA ILE A 97 3.87 -5.61 8.16
C ILE A 97 3.56 -5.97 6.71
N TYR A 98 3.35 -7.25 6.42
CA TYR A 98 2.97 -7.73 5.09
C TYR A 98 1.52 -7.38 4.68
N GLU A 99 0.69 -6.94 5.63
CA GLU A 99 -0.70 -6.49 5.38
C GLU A 99 -0.79 -4.97 5.18
N LEU A 100 0.33 -4.26 5.31
CA LEU A 100 0.34 -2.81 5.19
C LEU A 100 0.04 -2.36 3.76
N ASP A 101 -0.84 -1.37 3.66
CA ASP A 101 -1.19 -0.74 2.41
C ASP A 101 0.02 -0.05 1.74
N GLU A 102 -0.14 0.19 0.45
CA GLU A 102 0.75 1.02 -0.35
C GLU A 102 1.00 2.38 0.32
N TRP A 103 2.24 2.87 0.33
CA TRP A 103 2.62 4.15 0.97
C TRP A 103 2.43 4.21 2.49
N ALA A 104 2.16 3.09 3.16
CA ALA A 104 2.23 3.02 4.61
C ALA A 104 3.63 3.35 5.13
N THR A 105 3.66 3.95 6.32
CA THR A 105 4.88 4.38 7.01
C THR A 105 5.04 3.58 8.30
N ILE A 106 6.21 2.99 8.48
CA ILE A 106 6.62 2.24 9.67
C ILE A 106 7.66 3.10 10.39
N GLU A 107 7.29 3.66 11.54
CA GLU A 107 8.18 4.42 12.40
C GLU A 107 8.68 3.51 13.51
N ILE A 108 10.00 3.40 13.67
CA ILE A 108 10.62 2.59 14.72
C ILE A 108 11.51 3.52 15.53
N THR A 109 11.22 3.64 16.82
CA THR A 109 12.01 4.42 17.75
C THR A 109 12.62 3.52 18.81
N ILE A 110 13.95 3.49 18.87
CA ILE A 110 14.72 2.74 19.85
C ILE A 110 15.23 3.72 20.90
N ARG A 111 14.95 3.47 22.17
CA ARG A 111 15.40 4.33 23.28
C ARG A 111 16.00 3.51 24.41
N HIS A 112 16.90 4.11 25.19
CA HIS A 112 17.32 3.55 26.47
C HIS A 112 16.24 3.75 27.53
N LYS A 113 16.04 2.74 28.38
CA LYS A 113 15.11 2.82 29.52
C LYS A 113 15.66 3.79 30.57
N THR A 114 15.04 4.96 30.71
CA THR A 114 15.50 6.04 31.59
C THR A 114 15.66 5.60 33.05
N ASN A 115 14.75 4.75 33.54
CA ASN A 115 14.76 4.24 34.92
C ASN A 115 16.01 3.43 35.28
N GLU A 116 16.71 2.85 34.30
CA GLU A 116 17.91 2.03 34.55
C GLU A 116 19.21 2.86 34.48
N TYR A 117 19.17 4.04 33.86
CA TYR A 117 20.37 4.82 33.52
C TYR A 117 20.48 6.18 34.21
N ASN A 118 19.52 6.58 35.06
CA ASN A 118 19.54 7.83 35.84
C ASN A 118 19.89 9.10 35.02
N GLY A 119 19.65 9.08 33.71
CA GLY A 119 19.95 10.16 32.76
C GLY A 119 18.98 10.15 31.59
N GLU A 120 19.11 11.12 30.68
CA GLU A 120 18.17 11.30 29.54
C GLU A 120 18.17 10.13 28.54
N GLY A 121 19.17 9.24 28.62
CA GLY A 121 19.30 8.10 27.72
C GLY A 121 19.65 8.52 26.29
N PHE A 122 19.66 7.55 25.38
CA PHE A 122 19.78 7.82 23.94
C PHE A 122 18.50 7.36 23.26
N SER A 123 18.03 8.14 22.29
CA SER A 123 16.85 7.85 21.49
C SER A 123 17.19 8.01 20.02
N LYS A 124 16.82 7.03 19.21
CA LYS A 124 17.02 7.05 17.77
C LYS A 124 15.75 6.59 17.07
N ARG A 125 15.27 7.40 16.13
CA ARG A 125 14.10 7.12 15.30
C ARG A 125 14.53 6.84 13.87
N MET A 126 13.89 5.86 13.25
CA MET A 126 13.97 5.56 11.83
C MET A 126 12.57 5.41 11.25
N ASP A 127 12.39 5.87 10.02
CA ASP A 127 11.13 5.82 9.30
C ASP A 127 11.33 5.02 8.01
N ILE A 128 10.46 4.04 7.77
CA ILE A 128 10.45 3.21 6.57
C ILE A 128 9.14 3.48 5.82
N ILE A 129 9.24 3.82 4.53
CA ILE A 129 8.08 4.11 3.68
C ILE A 129 7.98 3.00 2.63
N LEU A 130 6.84 2.32 2.58
CA LEU A 130 6.54 1.32 1.57
C LEU A 130 6.12 2.02 0.28
N ARG A 131 6.89 1.89 -0.79
CA ARG A 131 6.58 2.51 -2.07
C ARG A 131 6.16 1.44 -3.07
N THR A 132 4.93 1.55 -3.57
CA THR A 132 4.53 0.87 -4.79
C THR A 132 4.67 1.80 -6.01
N ASN A 133 4.70 1.22 -7.20
CA ASN A 133 4.60 1.98 -8.45
C ASN A 133 3.22 1.83 -9.13
N LEU A 134 2.44 0.82 -8.76
CA LEU A 134 1.19 0.43 -9.38
C LEU A 134 0.11 0.34 -8.30
N ASN A 135 -1.10 0.80 -8.61
CA ASN A 135 -2.31 0.55 -7.83
C ASN A 135 -3.28 -0.25 -8.70
N PHE A 136 -3.98 -1.23 -8.13
CA PHE A 136 -4.97 -2.04 -8.83
C PHE A 136 -6.32 -1.95 -8.13
N ASP A 137 -7.34 -1.50 -8.86
CA ASP A 137 -8.71 -1.38 -8.37
C ASP A 137 -9.65 -2.19 -9.27
N LEU A 138 -10.61 -2.92 -8.70
CA LEU A 138 -11.70 -3.54 -9.45
C LEU A 138 -12.99 -2.75 -9.22
N ASP A 139 -13.55 -2.20 -10.30
CA ASP A 139 -14.73 -1.35 -10.26
C ASP A 139 -15.92 -2.06 -10.92
N VAL A 140 -17.05 -2.09 -10.21
CA VAL A 140 -18.31 -2.68 -10.70
C VAL A 140 -19.33 -1.56 -10.76
N SER A 141 -19.77 -1.25 -11.98
CA SER A 141 -20.72 -0.16 -12.23
C SER A 141 -21.93 -0.66 -13.01
N PHE A 142 -23.08 -0.01 -12.79
CA PHE A 142 -24.32 -0.27 -13.49
C PHE A 142 -24.73 0.97 -14.28
N PRO A 143 -24.01 1.34 -15.35
CA PRO A 143 -24.33 2.54 -16.08
C PRO A 143 -25.70 2.41 -16.74
N ALA A 144 -26.58 3.35 -16.40
CA ALA A 144 -27.85 3.55 -17.09
C ALA A 144 -27.61 4.49 -18.28
N GLY A 145 -28.04 4.08 -19.48
CA GLY A 145 -28.02 4.97 -20.66
C GLY A 145 -26.64 5.19 -21.30
N LEU A 146 -25.88 4.11 -21.52
CA LEU A 146 -24.68 4.19 -22.35
C LEU A 146 -25.04 4.53 -23.80
N VAL A 147 -24.38 5.55 -24.36
CA VAL A 147 -24.43 5.84 -25.80
C VAL A 147 -23.38 4.99 -26.49
N ILE A 148 -23.83 4.15 -27.43
CA ILE A 148 -22.99 3.15 -28.10
C ILE A 148 -23.03 3.42 -29.60
N LYS A 149 -21.86 3.63 -30.22
CA LYS A 149 -21.73 3.86 -31.66
C LYS A 149 -21.06 2.68 -32.35
N ARG A 150 -21.83 1.87 -33.11
CA ARG A 150 -21.30 0.68 -33.81
C ARG A 150 -20.44 1.10 -34.99
N ALA A 151 -19.20 0.60 -35.07
CA ALA A 151 -18.36 0.79 -36.24
C ALA A 151 -19.04 0.16 -37.46
N GLY A 152 -19.28 0.97 -38.49
CA GLY A 152 -19.97 0.56 -39.71
C GLY A 152 -21.48 0.82 -39.73
N GLU A 153 -22.06 1.38 -38.67
CA GLU A 153 -23.45 1.85 -38.65
C GLU A 153 -23.51 3.39 -38.61
N GLU A 154 -24.38 3.99 -39.43
CA GLU A 154 -24.66 5.43 -39.36
C GLU A 154 -25.58 5.72 -38.16
N GLY A 155 -25.15 6.64 -37.29
CA GLY A 155 -25.91 7.07 -36.12
C GLY A 155 -25.34 6.60 -34.78
N PHE A 156 -25.98 7.04 -33.70
CA PHE A 156 -25.75 6.53 -32.35
C PHE A 156 -26.87 5.53 -32.03
N GLY A 157 -26.53 4.36 -31.47
CA GLY A 157 -27.53 3.38 -31.04
C GLY A 157 -28.45 3.96 -29.96
N GLN A 158 -29.68 3.45 -29.86
CA GLN A 158 -30.64 3.83 -28.82
C GLN A 158 -30.04 3.67 -27.41
N LEU A 159 -30.38 4.61 -26.51
CA LEU A 159 -30.11 4.55 -25.07
C LEU A 159 -30.91 3.39 -24.45
N GLY A 160 -30.44 2.15 -24.66
CA GLY A 160 -31.22 0.95 -24.38
C GLY A 160 -30.63 0.10 -23.25
N GLY A 161 -31.31 0.09 -22.11
CA GLY A 161 -31.25 -0.95 -21.08
C GLY A 161 -30.20 -0.79 -19.98
N ILE A 162 -30.51 -1.35 -18.80
CA ILE A 162 -29.58 -1.44 -17.67
C ILE A 162 -28.41 -2.31 -18.11
N SER A 163 -27.22 -1.72 -18.10
CA SER A 163 -25.98 -2.40 -18.44
C SER A 163 -25.14 -2.61 -17.20
N MET A 164 -24.38 -3.70 -17.16
CA MET A 164 -23.44 -3.99 -16.08
C MET A 164 -22.03 -3.97 -16.65
N ALA A 165 -21.13 -3.23 -16.00
CA ALA A 165 -19.72 -3.16 -16.37
C ALA A 165 -18.85 -3.58 -15.18
N VAL A 166 -18.01 -4.57 -15.40
CA VAL A 166 -16.97 -5.00 -14.45
C VAL A 166 -15.64 -4.65 -15.07
N ILE A 167 -14.92 -3.69 -14.50
CA ILE A 167 -13.69 -3.13 -15.06
C ILE A 167 -12.58 -3.26 -14.03
N ALA A 168 -11.54 -4.01 -14.37
CA ALA A 168 -10.27 -4.00 -13.64
C ALA A 168 -9.45 -2.80 -14.12
N GLN A 169 -9.02 -1.92 -13.21
CA GLN A 169 -8.32 -0.66 -13.51
C GLN A 169 -6.94 -0.62 -12.84
N PHE A 170 -5.94 -0.21 -13.61
CA PHE A 170 -4.59 0.06 -13.14
C PHE A 170 -4.34 1.57 -13.05
N GLY A 171 -3.93 2.02 -11.87
CA GLY A 171 -3.40 3.36 -11.60
C GLY A 171 -1.89 3.32 -11.46
N PHE A 172 -1.21 4.41 -11.84
CA PHE A 172 0.25 4.49 -11.80
C PHE A 172 0.69 5.60 -10.87
N TYR A 173 1.61 5.33 -9.94
CA TYR A 173 2.17 6.37 -9.08
C TYR A 173 3.23 7.22 -9.79
N HIS A 174 3.35 8.48 -9.37
CA HIS A 174 4.36 9.41 -9.88
C HIS A 174 5.74 9.01 -9.36
N PRO A 175 6.77 8.89 -10.22
CA PRO A 175 8.06 8.34 -9.81
C PRO A 175 8.83 9.23 -8.80
N GLU A 176 8.61 10.54 -8.87
CA GLU A 176 9.32 11.54 -8.07
C GLU A 176 8.51 12.10 -6.89
N LYS A 177 7.21 11.77 -6.77
CA LYS A 177 6.35 12.37 -5.75
C LYS A 177 5.79 11.29 -4.82
N ILE A 178 5.86 11.54 -3.52
CA ILE A 178 5.38 10.62 -2.48
C ILE A 178 3.85 10.55 -2.50
N ASN A 179 3.30 9.35 -2.56
CA ASN A 179 1.86 9.04 -2.56
C ASN A 179 1.04 9.94 -3.51
N LYS A 180 1.46 10.04 -4.78
CA LYS A 180 0.68 10.74 -5.82
C LYS A 180 0.46 9.85 -7.02
N LEU A 181 -0.80 9.50 -7.27
CA LEU A 181 -1.21 8.85 -8.52
C LEU A 181 -1.09 9.82 -9.69
N ARG A 182 -0.74 9.29 -10.85
CA ARG A 182 -0.79 10.00 -12.13
C ARG A 182 -2.25 10.24 -12.52
N PRO A 183 -2.53 11.30 -13.30
CA PRO A 183 -3.88 11.67 -13.72
C PRO A 183 -4.45 10.75 -14.82
N TYR A 184 -4.04 9.49 -14.88
CA TYR A 184 -4.56 8.53 -15.85
C TYR A 184 -4.65 7.13 -15.24
N LYS A 185 -5.69 6.39 -15.63
CA LYS A 185 -5.84 4.96 -15.35
C LYS A 185 -6.09 4.21 -16.64
N ILE A 186 -5.68 2.94 -16.67
CA ILE A 186 -5.93 2.04 -17.79
C ILE A 186 -6.66 0.83 -17.22
N GLY A 187 -7.84 0.54 -17.73
CA GLY A 187 -8.62 -0.61 -17.31
C GLY A 187 -9.06 -1.49 -18.46
N ALA A 188 -9.36 -2.74 -18.15
CA ALA A 188 -9.99 -3.67 -19.06
C ALA A 188 -11.07 -4.46 -18.31
N GLY A 189 -12.14 -4.81 -18.99
CA GLY A 189 -13.31 -5.33 -18.34
C GLY A 189 -14.33 -5.92 -19.30
N PHE A 190 -15.45 -6.32 -18.72
CA PHE A 190 -16.60 -6.81 -19.47
C PHE A 190 -17.76 -5.85 -19.29
N LEU A 191 -18.49 -5.65 -20.37
CA LEU A 191 -19.69 -4.83 -20.40
C LEU A 191 -20.83 -5.67 -20.97
N ALA A 192 -21.83 -5.92 -20.15
CA ALA A 192 -23.04 -6.63 -20.54
C ALA A 192 -24.14 -5.62 -20.81
N LEU A 193 -24.63 -5.56 -22.05
CA LEU A 193 -25.78 -4.76 -22.45
C LEU A 193 -27.08 -5.55 -22.22
N ASN A 194 -28.12 -4.85 -21.78
CA ASN A 194 -29.44 -5.46 -21.49
C ASN A 194 -29.37 -6.63 -20.49
N ALA A 195 -28.56 -6.52 -19.43
CA ALA A 195 -28.30 -7.62 -18.49
C ALA A 195 -29.55 -8.12 -17.73
N PHE A 196 -30.61 -7.29 -17.64
CA PHE A 196 -31.86 -7.60 -16.93
C PHE A 196 -33.11 -7.68 -17.82
N ASN A 197 -32.95 -7.81 -19.15
CA ASN A 197 -34.10 -7.96 -20.04
C ASN A 197 -34.51 -9.45 -20.12
N PHE A 198 -35.54 -9.84 -19.36
CA PHE A 198 -36.03 -11.22 -19.24
C PHE A 198 -37.18 -11.59 -20.20
N SER A 199 -37.44 -10.81 -21.26
CA SER A 199 -38.47 -11.16 -22.23
C SER A 199 -38.03 -12.34 -23.13
N GLU A 200 -38.85 -13.39 -23.24
CA GLU A 200 -38.55 -14.63 -23.98
C GLU A 200 -38.24 -14.46 -25.50
N ASN A 201 -38.52 -13.28 -26.07
CA ASN A 201 -38.40 -13.01 -27.52
C ASN A 201 -37.19 -12.14 -27.94
N ASN A 202 -36.28 -11.76 -27.02
CA ASN A 202 -35.19 -10.83 -27.35
C ASN A 202 -33.82 -11.52 -27.48
N GLN A 203 -33.26 -11.52 -28.70
CA GLN A 203 -31.92 -12.04 -29.02
C GLN A 203 -30.77 -11.03 -28.79
N ASN A 204 -31.06 -9.79 -28.35
CA ASN A 204 -30.07 -8.71 -28.22
C ASN A 204 -29.41 -8.64 -26.83
N ARG A 205 -28.89 -9.78 -26.34
CA ARG A 205 -28.03 -9.82 -25.14
C ARG A 205 -26.58 -9.85 -25.58
N ASP A 206 -25.97 -8.68 -25.65
CA ASP A 206 -24.58 -8.51 -26.11
C ASP A 206 -23.64 -8.37 -24.91
N VAL A 207 -22.63 -9.25 -24.82
CA VAL A 207 -21.50 -9.10 -23.89
C VAL A 207 -20.29 -8.66 -24.69
N GLY A 208 -19.65 -7.58 -24.24
CA GLY A 208 -18.46 -7.04 -24.86
C GLY A 208 -17.28 -7.00 -23.91
N LEU A 209 -16.10 -7.31 -24.45
CA LEU A 209 -14.84 -6.98 -23.82
C LEU A 209 -14.58 -5.48 -24.05
N VAL A 210 -14.18 -4.75 -23.01
CA VAL A 210 -13.92 -3.32 -23.09
C VAL A 210 -12.54 -3.03 -22.54
N VAL A 211 -11.75 -2.24 -23.27
CA VAL A 211 -10.54 -1.60 -22.78
C VAL A 211 -10.82 -0.11 -22.63
N LEU A 212 -10.54 0.44 -21.45
CA LEU A 212 -10.82 1.83 -21.09
C LEU A 212 -9.52 2.54 -20.69
N GLY A 213 -9.29 3.72 -21.25
CA GLY A 213 -8.38 4.72 -20.71
C GLY A 213 -9.18 5.86 -20.11
N SER A 214 -8.92 6.22 -18.87
CA SER A 214 -9.54 7.40 -18.23
C SER A 214 -8.49 8.42 -17.83
N LEU A 215 -8.82 9.70 -18.03
CA LEU A 215 -8.01 10.84 -17.59
C LEU A 215 -8.75 11.57 -16.46
N TYR A 216 -8.03 11.82 -15.37
CA TYR A 216 -8.56 12.52 -14.20
C TYR A 216 -7.87 13.87 -14.02
N PRO A 217 -8.59 14.95 -13.70
CA PRO A 217 -7.96 16.23 -13.40
C PRO A 217 -7.07 16.14 -12.15
N ILE A 218 -5.88 16.73 -12.23
CA ILE A 218 -4.79 16.63 -11.23
C ILE A 218 -5.21 17.14 -9.83
N GLN A 219 -6.24 17.99 -9.76
CA GLN A 219 -6.71 18.60 -8.50
C GLN A 219 -7.78 17.77 -7.77
N ALA A 220 -8.44 16.81 -8.43
CA ALA A 220 -9.59 16.07 -7.88
C ALA A 220 -9.20 14.83 -7.05
N ILE A 221 -7.97 14.32 -7.20
CA ILE A 221 -7.50 13.09 -6.53
C ILE A 221 -7.50 13.21 -5.00
N ARG A 222 -7.58 14.42 -4.45
CA ARG A 222 -7.38 14.68 -3.01
C ARG A 222 -8.65 14.86 -2.16
N LYS A 223 -9.86 15.00 -2.71
CA LYS A 223 -10.94 15.61 -1.91
C LYS A 223 -12.36 15.05 -1.84
N THR A 224 -12.87 14.12 -2.66
CA THR A 224 -14.22 13.60 -2.37
C THR A 224 -14.44 12.15 -2.80
N LYS A 225 -15.40 11.50 -2.13
CA LYS A 225 -15.83 10.11 -2.25
C LYS A 225 -16.65 9.80 -3.52
N THR A 226 -16.85 10.77 -4.42
CA THR A 226 -17.64 10.58 -5.64
C THR A 226 -17.08 11.51 -6.70
N PHE A 227 -16.16 11.02 -7.54
CA PHE A 227 -15.63 11.82 -8.65
C PHE A 227 -15.67 11.05 -9.94
N PHE A 228 -16.26 11.71 -10.93
CA PHE A 228 -16.43 11.22 -12.28
C PHE A 228 -15.20 11.57 -13.12
N PRO A 229 -14.69 10.66 -13.94
CA PRO A 229 -13.67 10.99 -14.93
C PRO A 229 -14.24 12.01 -15.92
N ASP A 230 -13.51 13.11 -16.14
CA ASP A 230 -13.86 14.15 -17.10
C ASP A 230 -13.81 13.64 -18.54
N PHE A 231 -12.96 12.65 -18.79
CA PHE A 231 -12.78 12.03 -20.10
C PHE A 231 -12.47 10.53 -19.96
N MET A 232 -13.39 9.71 -20.47
CA MET A 232 -13.18 8.28 -20.70
C MET A 232 -13.17 8.04 -22.20
N TRP A 233 -12.12 7.40 -22.68
CA TRP A 233 -12.10 6.82 -24.02
C TRP A 233 -11.92 5.31 -23.86
N GLY A 234 -12.67 4.53 -24.61
CA GLY A 234 -12.54 3.08 -24.57
C GLY A 234 -12.85 2.45 -25.89
N VAL A 235 -12.23 1.30 -26.14
CA VAL A 235 -12.54 0.43 -27.27
C VAL A 235 -13.24 -0.80 -26.72
N ALA A 236 -14.51 -1.01 -27.09
CA ALA A 236 -15.23 -2.24 -26.80
C ALA A 236 -15.31 -3.13 -28.04
N SER A 237 -15.26 -4.44 -27.85
CA SER A 237 -15.56 -5.47 -28.84
C SER A 237 -16.65 -6.39 -28.30
N PHE A 238 -17.82 -6.42 -28.94
CA PHE A 238 -18.95 -7.27 -28.57
C PHE A 238 -18.93 -8.61 -29.33
N PHE A 239 -19.36 -9.69 -28.68
CA PHE A 239 -19.57 -10.99 -29.32
C PHE A 239 -21.07 -11.28 -29.42
N PRO A 240 -21.58 -11.77 -30.57
CA PRO A 240 -20.88 -12.48 -31.67
C PRO A 240 -20.37 -11.62 -32.84
N LYS A 241 -20.58 -10.29 -32.83
CA LYS A 241 -20.21 -9.40 -33.95
C LYS A 241 -19.09 -8.45 -33.53
N VAL A 242 -17.84 -8.78 -33.89
CA VAL A 242 -16.63 -7.99 -33.60
C VAL A 242 -16.76 -6.63 -34.30
N SER A 243 -17.30 -5.66 -33.58
CA SER A 243 -17.37 -4.27 -34.00
C SER A 243 -16.65 -3.47 -32.92
N GLY A 244 -15.74 -2.59 -33.33
CA GLY A 244 -15.03 -1.69 -32.42
C GLY A 244 -15.90 -0.49 -32.09
N PHE A 245 -15.87 -0.05 -30.84
CA PHE A 245 -16.72 1.04 -30.36
C PHE A 245 -15.91 2.05 -29.59
N MET A 246 -16.02 3.33 -29.91
CA MET A 246 -15.47 4.40 -29.09
C MET A 246 -16.57 4.97 -28.20
N CYS A 247 -16.49 4.73 -26.90
CA CYS A 247 -17.38 5.36 -25.93
C CYS A 247 -16.80 6.71 -25.52
N TRP A 248 -17.61 7.77 -25.63
CA TRP A 248 -17.34 9.10 -25.08
C TRP A 248 -18.42 9.43 -24.08
N GLY A 249 -18.04 9.76 -22.86
CA GLY A 249 -18.97 10.16 -21.83
C GLY A 249 -18.25 10.86 -20.70
N ARG A 250 -18.94 11.82 -20.08
CA ARG A 250 -18.71 12.15 -18.68
C ARG A 250 -19.33 11.03 -17.87
N GLY A 251 -18.60 10.47 -16.91
CA GLY A 251 -19.23 9.55 -15.96
C GLY A 251 -20.39 10.27 -15.28
N PHE A 252 -21.60 9.76 -15.41
CA PHE A 252 -22.73 10.18 -14.59
C PHE A 252 -23.03 9.03 -13.63
N GLY A 253 -23.18 9.38 -12.35
CA GLY A 253 -23.61 8.46 -11.29
C GLY A 253 -25.11 8.42 -11.19
#